data_AF-A0A0F3RCA3-F1
#
_entry.id   AF-A0A0F3RCA3-F1
#
_cell.length_a   1.000
_cell.length_b   1.000
_cell.length_c   1.000
_cell.angle_alpha   90.00
_cell.angle_beta   90.00
_cell.angle_gamma   90.00
#
_symmetry.space_group_name_H-M   'P 1'
#
loop_
_entity.id
_entity.type
_entity.pdbx_description
1 polymer ?
#
loop_
_entity_poly.entity_id
_entity_poly.type
_entity_poly.pdbx_seq_one_letter_code
_entity_poly.pdbx_strand_id
1 'polypeptide(L)'
;MVLVMLTHHGAHGKLKLFHLEDGGFNHQRDYKFNRAFENDFRDSSNNIFVFIDECHRTQYGDLASKMRAILPNACYIGFTGTPLFKEYKNTIKKFGESIHKYTMKDALKDNIIVPLFYEGRIVQQHINDESSLNKKFDTITNELDEEKKQL
;
A
#
# COMPACT_ATOMS: atom_id res chain seq x y z
N MET A 1 19.19 18.39 -4.89
CA MET A 1 18.42 17.52 -3.96
C MET A 1 17.63 16.55 -4.83
N VAL A 2 17.69 15.25 -4.58
CA VAL A 2 16.98 14.26 -5.42
C VAL A 2 15.68 13.86 -4.73
N LEU A 3 14.56 14.10 -5.40
CA LEU A 3 13.23 13.70 -4.98
C LEU A 3 12.81 12.44 -5.75
N VAL A 4 12.56 11.35 -5.03
CA VAL A 4 12.04 10.12 -5.63
C VAL A 4 10.58 9.97 -5.19
N MET A 5 9.63 10.00 -6.14
CA MET A 5 8.22 9.73 -5.84
C MET A 5 7.84 8.32 -6.32
N LEU A 6 7.29 7.53 -5.40
CA LEU A 6 6.70 6.24 -5.70
C LEU A 6 5.18 6.32 -5.72
N THR A 7 4.60 5.96 -6.86
CA THR A 7 3.15 5.80 -7.00
C THR A 7 2.85 4.35 -7.36
N HIS A 8 1.96 3.72 -6.59
CA HIS A 8 1.48 2.38 -6.88
C HIS A 8 0.30 2.44 -7.86
N HIS A 9 0.48 1.94 -9.09
CA HIS A 9 -0.60 1.82 -10.08
C HIS A 9 -0.57 0.41 -10.69
N GLY A 10 -1.45 -0.49 -10.23
CA GLY A 10 -1.47 -1.90 -10.64
C GLY A 10 -0.33 -2.75 -10.02
N ALA A 11 -0.02 -3.91 -10.61
CA ALA A 11 1.01 -4.85 -10.12
C ALA A 11 2.46 -4.35 -10.24
N HIS A 12 2.68 -3.14 -10.76
CA HIS A 12 4.01 -2.57 -11.00
C HIS A 12 4.08 -1.14 -10.47
N GLY A 13 4.91 -0.92 -9.44
CA GLY A 13 5.23 0.43 -8.96
C GLY A 13 6.00 1.22 -10.02
N LYS A 14 5.58 2.46 -10.29
CA LYS A 14 6.35 3.38 -11.13
C LYS A 14 7.16 4.31 -10.22
N LEU A 15 8.46 4.38 -10.49
CA LEU A 15 9.39 5.29 -9.84
C LEU A 15 9.53 6.53 -10.73
N LYS A 16 9.28 7.70 -10.16
CA LYS A 16 9.62 8.97 -10.82
C LYS A 16 10.76 9.62 -10.06
N LEU A 17 11.85 9.87 -10.77
CA LEU A 17 12.99 10.61 -10.26
C LEU A 17 12.81 12.08 -10.65
N PHE A 18 12.97 12.96 -9.67
CA PHE A 18 12.97 14.39 -9.86
C PHE A 18 14.28 14.93 -9.30
N HIS A 19 15.00 15.69 -10.09
CA HIS A 19 16.14 16.45 -9.59
C HIS A 19 15.65 17.86 -9.28
N LEU A 20 15.86 18.32 -8.05
CA LEU A 20 15.67 19.71 -7.70
C LEU A 20 16.98 20.45 -7.97
N GLU A 21 16.97 21.25 -9.04
CA GLU A 21 18.00 22.21 -9.44
C GLU A 21 17.32 23.58 -9.52
N ASP A 22 17.95 24.61 -8.95
CA ASP A 22 17.55 26.02 -9.09
C ASP A 22 16.06 26.32 -8.86
N GLY A 23 15.48 25.77 -7.79
CA GLY A 23 14.10 26.08 -7.37
C GLY A 23 12.99 25.44 -8.22
N GLY A 24 13.34 24.59 -9.19
CA GLY A 24 12.41 23.86 -10.04
C GLY A 24 12.54 22.34 -9.92
N PHE A 25 11.45 21.62 -10.22
CA PHE A 25 11.49 20.18 -10.41
C PHE A 25 11.80 19.88 -11.88
N ASN A 26 13.05 19.56 -12.18
CA ASN A 26 13.41 19.01 -13.47
C ASN A 26 13.12 17.50 -13.46
N HIS A 27 12.14 17.08 -14.26
CA HIS A 27 11.82 15.67 -14.43
C HIS A 27 12.95 15.00 -15.22
N GLN A 28 13.67 14.08 -14.57
CA GLN A 28 14.66 13.26 -15.24
C GLN A 28 14.23 11.80 -15.18
N ARG A 29 14.03 11.23 -16.38
CA ARG A 29 13.87 9.82 -16.76
C ARG A 29 13.28 8.88 -15.71
N ASP A 30 12.16 8.25 -16.07
CA ASP A 30 11.63 7.05 -15.43
C ASP A 30 12.70 5.94 -15.34
N TYR A 31 13.32 5.79 -14.18
CA TYR A 31 14.18 4.64 -13.91
C TYR A 31 13.31 3.44 -13.57
N LYS A 32 13.32 2.42 -14.44
CA LYS A 32 12.84 1.08 -14.07
C LYS A 32 13.78 0.55 -12.98
N PHE A 33 13.33 0.61 -11.74
CA PHE A 33 14.13 0.32 -10.54
C PHE A 33 14.86 -1.03 -10.61
N ASN A 34 14.21 -2.05 -11.15
CA ASN A 34 14.81 -3.37 -11.36
C ASN A 34 16.09 -3.30 -12.22
N ARG A 35 16.10 -2.47 -13.27
CA ARG A 35 17.28 -2.31 -14.13
C ARG A 35 18.42 -1.63 -13.38
N ALA A 36 18.14 -0.63 -12.55
CA ALA A 36 19.16 -0.02 -11.71
C ALA A 36 19.74 -1.04 -10.72
N PHE A 37 18.88 -1.88 -10.13
CA PHE A 37 19.30 -2.93 -9.21
C PHE A 37 20.17 -4.00 -9.90
N GLU A 38 19.76 -4.47 -11.08
CA GLU A 38 20.47 -5.46 -11.90
C GLU A 38 21.85 -4.97 -12.36
N ASN A 39 22.02 -3.67 -12.60
CA ASN A 39 23.30 -3.06 -12.95
C ASN A 39 24.14 -2.67 -11.72
N ASP A 40 23.77 -3.16 -10.53
CA ASP A 40 24.41 -2.87 -9.24
C ASP A 40 24.61 -1.36 -8.96
N PHE A 41 23.69 -0.53 -9.46
CA PHE A 41 23.72 0.90 -9.21
C PHE A 41 23.44 1.18 -7.73
N ARG A 42 24.24 2.06 -7.11
CA ARG A 42 24.11 2.50 -5.72
C ARG A 42 24.40 4.00 -5.64
N ASP A 43 23.56 4.73 -4.92
CA ASP A 43 23.77 6.14 -4.58
C ASP A 43 23.66 6.33 -3.07
N SER A 44 24.80 6.56 -2.44
CA SER A 44 24.96 6.73 -0.99
C SER A 44 24.88 8.19 -0.54
N SER A 45 24.44 9.10 -1.40
CA SER A 45 24.24 10.50 -1.02
C SER A 45 23.20 10.66 0.09
N ASN A 46 23.50 11.49 1.08
CA ASN A 46 22.58 11.85 2.16
C ASN A 46 21.50 12.85 1.71
N ASN A 47 21.64 13.43 0.51
CA ASN A 47 20.76 14.49 -0.01
C ASN A 47 19.64 13.94 -0.91
N ILE A 48 19.17 12.72 -0.60
CA ILE A 48 18.12 12.01 -1.32
C ILE A 48 16.91 11.85 -0.41
N PHE A 49 15.76 12.30 -0.90
CA PHE A 49 14.48 12.19 -0.20
C PHE A 49 13.54 11.34 -1.05
N VAL A 50 12.99 10.29 -0.44
CA VAL A 50 12.08 9.35 -1.08
C VAL A 50 10.71 9.50 -0.46
N PHE A 51 9.73 9.90 -1.27
CA PHE A 51 8.35 10.03 -0.86
C PHE A 51 7.55 8.85 -1.39
N ILE A 52 6.85 8.17 -0.48
CA ILE A 52 6.13 6.93 -0.78
C ILE A 52 4.66 7.14 -0.49
N ASP A 53 3.85 7.09 -1.54
CA ASP A 53 2.41 7.08 -1.41
C ASP A 53 1.88 5.68 -1.04
N GLU A 54 0.80 5.65 -0.28
CA GLU A 54 0.21 4.45 0.33
C GLU A 54 1.27 3.50 0.92
N CYS A 55 2.16 4.06 1.75
CA CYS A 55 3.36 3.39 2.25
C CYS A 55 3.06 2.08 2.99
N HIS A 56 1.83 1.90 3.48
CA HIS A 56 1.39 0.66 4.10
C HIS A 56 1.21 -0.49 3.09
N ARG A 57 0.89 -0.23 1.82
CA ARG A 57 0.75 -1.24 0.76
C ARG A 57 2.06 -1.50 0.05
N THR A 58 2.79 -0.42 -0.25
CA THR A 58 3.97 -0.44 -1.13
C THR A 58 5.23 -1.03 -0.48
N GLN A 59 5.23 -1.32 0.83
CA GLN A 59 6.46 -1.61 1.61
C GLN A 59 6.64 -3.06 2.09
N TYR A 60 5.74 -3.96 1.69
CA TYR A 60 5.85 -5.39 2.02
C TYR A 60 6.54 -6.22 0.92
N GLY A 61 6.91 -5.61 -0.21
CA GLY A 61 7.48 -6.32 -1.36
C GLY A 61 8.97 -6.10 -1.61
N ASP A 62 9.50 -6.92 -2.51
CA ASP A 62 10.87 -6.92 -3.06
C ASP A 62 11.36 -5.52 -3.50
N LEU A 63 10.46 -4.70 -4.05
CA LEU A 63 10.76 -3.31 -4.46
C LEU A 63 11.34 -2.47 -3.31
N ALA A 64 10.79 -2.57 -2.12
CA ALA A 64 11.21 -1.76 -0.98
C ALA A 64 12.60 -2.18 -0.46
N SER A 65 12.92 -3.47 -0.52
CA SER A 65 14.24 -4.00 -0.16
C SER A 65 15.30 -3.58 -1.18
N LYS A 66 15.00 -3.74 -2.47
CA LYS A 66 15.90 -3.29 -3.53
C LYS A 66 16.11 -1.77 -3.48
N MET A 67 15.09 -0.98 -3.14
CA MET A 67 15.18 0.47 -2.91
C MET A 67 16.16 0.87 -1.83
N ARG A 68 16.06 0.23 -0.67
CA ARG A 68 17.02 0.47 0.41
C ARG A 68 18.44 0.02 0.07
N ALA A 69 18.58 -0.98 -0.79
CA ALA A 69 19.90 -1.37 -1.30
C ALA A 69 20.49 -0.31 -2.26
N ILE A 70 19.71 0.23 -3.19
CA ILE A 70 20.19 1.27 -4.13
C ILE A 70 20.46 2.60 -3.42
N LEU A 71 19.62 2.97 -2.47
CA LEU A 71 19.63 4.28 -1.83
C LEU A 71 19.81 4.15 -0.31
N PRO A 72 20.95 3.63 0.18
CA PRO A 72 21.11 3.22 1.57
C PRO A 72 20.97 4.37 2.58
N ASN A 73 21.34 5.59 2.18
CA ASN A 73 21.36 6.76 3.06
C ASN A 73 20.19 7.73 2.81
N ALA A 74 19.23 7.35 1.97
CA ALA A 74 18.12 8.23 1.66
C ALA A 74 17.16 8.39 2.85
N CYS A 75 16.58 9.59 2.97
CA CYS A 75 15.50 9.85 3.91
C CYS A 75 14.16 9.38 3.31
N TYR A 76 13.49 8.45 3.98
CA TYR A 76 12.22 7.89 3.52
C TYR A 76 11.04 8.51 4.25
N ILE A 77 10.11 9.11 3.50
CA ILE A 77 8.90 9.77 4.00
C ILE A 77 7.69 9.05 3.39
N GLY A 78 6.85 8.47 4.25
CA GLY A 78 5.66 7.72 3.82
C GLY A 78 4.37 8.47 4.12
N PHE A 79 3.45 8.48 3.15
CA PHE A 79 2.06 8.92 3.33
C PHE A 79 1.12 7.72 3.27
N THR A 80 0.06 7.75 4.05
CA THR A 80 -0.97 6.70 4.04
C THR A 80 -2.29 7.24 4.58
N GLY A 81 -3.38 6.97 3.86
CA GLY A 81 -4.75 7.26 4.33
C GLY A 81 -5.25 6.23 5.34
N THR A 82 -4.70 5.01 5.31
CA THR A 82 -5.10 3.90 6.20
C THR A 82 -3.88 3.34 6.92
N PRO A 83 -3.43 3.96 8.03
CA PRO A 83 -2.33 3.42 8.79
C PRO A 83 -2.73 2.07 9.42
N LEU A 84 -1.90 1.05 9.28
CA LEU A 84 -2.13 -0.26 9.89
C LEU A 84 -1.81 -0.16 11.39
N PHE A 85 -2.85 -0.03 12.24
CA PHE A 85 -2.68 0.33 13.66
C PHE A 85 -2.53 -0.83 14.64
N LYS A 86 -2.95 -2.07 14.33
CA LYS A 86 -3.21 -3.04 15.42
C LYS A 86 -2.22 -4.21 15.60
N GLU A 87 -1.51 -4.70 14.58
CA GLU A 87 -0.61 -5.87 14.80
C GLU A 87 0.74 -5.83 14.09
N TYR A 88 1.01 -4.81 13.25
CA TYR A 88 2.28 -4.71 12.57
C TYR A 88 3.14 -3.59 13.17
N LYS A 89 3.86 -3.91 14.25
CA LYS A 89 5.00 -3.13 14.78
C LYS A 89 6.05 -2.76 13.70
N ASN A 90 5.94 -3.30 12.49
CA ASN A 90 6.91 -3.18 11.41
C ASN A 90 6.84 -1.86 10.63
N THR A 91 5.70 -1.18 10.51
CA THR A 91 5.65 0.08 9.72
C THR A 91 6.26 1.26 10.47
N ILE A 92 5.95 1.41 11.77
CA ILE A 92 6.54 2.45 12.64
C ILE A 92 8.06 2.20 12.80
N LYS A 93 8.51 0.96 12.91
CA LYS A 93 9.96 0.65 12.91
C LYS A 93 10.69 1.07 11.63
N LYS A 94 10.00 1.12 10.49
CA LYS A 94 10.61 1.39 9.18
C LYS A 94 10.67 2.87 8.82
N PHE A 95 9.68 3.67 9.24
CA PHE A 95 9.60 5.10 8.93
C PHE A 95 9.80 6.01 10.15
N GLY A 96 9.82 5.45 11.35
CA GLY A 96 9.84 6.22 12.59
C GLY A 96 8.44 6.64 13.04
N GLU A 97 8.42 7.61 13.94
CA GLU A 97 7.19 8.17 14.51
C GLU A 97 6.43 9.02 13.48
N SER A 98 5.11 9.13 13.67
CA SER A 98 4.27 9.97 12.82
C SER A 98 4.63 11.45 13.04
N ILE A 99 5.06 12.12 11.98
CA ILE A 99 5.39 13.57 12.00
C ILE A 99 4.11 14.41 12.11
N HIS A 100 3.04 13.99 11.41
CA HIS A 100 1.76 14.69 11.37
C HIS A 100 0.62 13.71 11.07
N LYS A 101 -0.59 14.03 11.54
CA LYS A 101 -1.80 13.26 11.27
C LYS A 101 -2.96 14.19 10.93
N TYR A 102 -3.63 13.88 9.83
CA TYR A 102 -4.89 14.52 9.45
C TYR A 102 -5.94 13.42 9.29
N THR A 103 -6.96 13.42 10.14
CA THR A 103 -7.93 12.32 10.23
C THR A 103 -9.17 12.57 9.41
N MET A 104 -9.92 11.50 9.14
CA MET A 104 -11.24 11.62 8.51
C MET A 104 -12.20 12.53 9.31
N LYS A 105 -12.04 12.62 10.64
CA LYS A 105 -12.82 13.52 11.47
C LYS A 105 -12.46 14.99 11.21
N ASP A 106 -11.16 15.28 11.04
CA ASP A 106 -10.68 16.62 10.72
C ASP A 106 -11.17 17.03 9.33
N ALA A 107 -11.05 16.12 8.35
CA ALA A 107 -11.55 16.32 6.99
C ALA A 107 -13.07 16.61 6.93
N LEU A 108 -13.86 15.95 7.78
CA LEU A 108 -15.30 16.23 7.91
C LEU A 108 -15.55 17.61 8.54
N LYS A 109 -14.82 17.95 9.61
CA LYS A 109 -14.96 19.23 10.31
C LYS A 109 -14.64 20.42 9.38
N ASP A 110 -13.64 20.24 8.54
CA ASP A 110 -13.18 21.26 7.61
C ASP A 110 -13.98 21.28 6.29
N ASN A 111 -15.03 20.45 6.18
CA ASN A 111 -15.87 20.30 4.98
C ASN A 111 -15.07 19.93 3.71
N ILE A 112 -13.95 19.23 3.84
CA ILE A 112 -13.16 18.73 2.71
C ILE A 112 -13.83 17.48 2.11
N ILE A 113 -14.52 16.69 2.94
CA ILE A 113 -15.22 15.47 2.52
C ILE A 113 -16.67 15.47 3.01
N VAL A 114 -17.51 14.62 2.40
CA VAL A 114 -18.91 14.40 2.81
C VAL A 114 -19.02 13.22 3.78
N PRO A 115 -19.99 13.23 4.72
CA PRO A 115 -20.28 12.09 5.60
C PRO A 115 -20.69 10.85 4.80
N LEU A 116 -20.13 9.69 5.17
CA LEU A 116 -20.50 8.39 4.59
C LEU A 116 -21.48 7.67 5.53
N PHE A 117 -22.69 7.40 5.04
CA PHE A 117 -23.70 6.61 5.74
C PHE A 117 -23.76 5.20 5.15
N TYR A 118 -23.63 4.17 5.99
CA TYR A 118 -23.76 2.77 5.58
C TYR A 118 -25.13 2.24 5.99
N GLU A 119 -25.91 1.77 5.01
CA GLU A 119 -27.18 1.08 5.23
C GLU A 119 -26.97 -0.40 4.89
N GLY A 120 -27.01 -1.27 5.90
CA GLY A 120 -26.98 -2.71 5.69
C GLY A 120 -28.29 -3.16 5.05
N ARG A 121 -28.23 -3.69 3.83
CA ARG A 121 -29.40 -4.27 3.15
C ARG A 121 -29.30 -5.79 3.15
N ILE A 122 -30.29 -6.43 3.76
CA ILE A 122 -30.47 -7.88 3.63
C ILE A 122 -31.30 -8.10 2.37
N VAL A 123 -30.65 -8.62 1.33
CA VAL A 123 -31.38 -9.09 0.16
C VAL A 123 -31.92 -10.47 0.51
N GLN A 124 -33.25 -10.62 0.56
CA GLN A 124 -33.86 -11.94 0.69
C GLN A 124 -33.51 -12.75 -0.54
N GLN A 125 -32.68 -13.77 -0.37
CA GLN A 125 -32.31 -14.71 -1.43
C GLN A 125 -33.22 -15.93 -1.33
N HIS A 126 -33.86 -16.26 -2.44
CA HIS A 126 -34.65 -17.47 -2.56
C HIS A 126 -33.81 -18.55 -3.24
N ILE A 127 -33.65 -19.70 -2.60
CA ILE A 127 -32.96 -20.84 -3.19
C ILE A 127 -33.97 -21.60 -4.04
N ASN A 128 -33.78 -21.61 -5.36
CA ASN A 128 -34.71 -22.26 -6.28
C ASN A 128 -34.58 -23.80 -6.27
N ASP A 129 -33.41 -24.33 -5.91
CA ASP A 129 -33.16 -25.77 -5.82
C ASP A 129 -32.16 -26.04 -4.69
N GLU A 130 -32.70 -26.22 -3.49
CA GLU A 130 -31.94 -26.51 -2.28
C GLU A 130 -31.24 -27.87 -2.34
N SER A 131 -31.85 -28.84 -3.03
CA SER A 131 -31.32 -30.20 -3.12
C SER A 131 -30.03 -30.26 -3.93
N SER A 132 -29.98 -29.58 -5.07
CA SER A 132 -28.77 -29.49 -5.89
C SER A 132 -27.68 -28.65 -5.22
N LEU A 133 -28.07 -27.62 -4.45
CA LEU A 133 -27.13 -26.80 -3.70
C LEU A 133 -26.45 -27.61 -2.59
N ASN A 134 -27.24 -28.32 -1.77
CA ASN A 134 -26.73 -29.14 -0.67
C ASN A 134 -25.83 -30.27 -1.20
N LYS A 135 -26.20 -30.95 -2.31
CA LYS A 135 -25.32 -31.94 -2.95
C LYS A 135 -23.97 -31.37 -3.37
N LYS A 136 -23.93 -30.16 -3.91
CA LYS A 136 -22.68 -29.48 -4.27
C LYS A 136 -21.88 -29.10 -3.03
N PHE A 137 -22.55 -28.61 -2.00
CA PHE A 137 -21.94 -28.31 -0.72
C PHE A 137 -21.27 -29.55 -0.11
N ASP A 138 -21.99 -30.67 -0.04
CA ASP A 138 -21.46 -31.94 0.45
C ASP A 138 -20.26 -32.39 -0.38
N THR A 139 -20.37 -32.32 -1.72
CA THR A 139 -19.27 -32.70 -2.61
C THR A 139 -18.00 -31.89 -2.36
N ILE A 140 -18.13 -30.58 -2.12
CA ILE A 140 -17.01 -29.67 -1.87
C ILE A 140 -16.47 -29.84 -0.44
N THR A 141 -17.32 -30.20 0.52
CA THR A 141 -16.97 -30.34 1.94
C THR A 141 -16.70 -31.79 2.37
N ASN A 142 -16.57 -32.73 1.43
CA ASN A 142 -16.40 -34.15 1.70
C ASN A 142 -15.18 -34.48 2.59
N GLU A 143 -14.16 -33.62 2.63
CA GLU A 143 -12.95 -33.79 3.46
C GLU A 143 -13.04 -33.09 4.82
N LEU A 144 -14.16 -32.42 5.11
CA LEU A 144 -14.38 -31.67 6.35
C LEU A 144 -15.22 -32.48 7.35
N ASP A 145 -14.85 -32.34 8.61
CA ASP A 145 -15.53 -32.84 9.80
C ASP A 145 -16.86 -32.08 9.98
N GLU A 146 -17.90 -32.74 10.50
CA GLU A 146 -19.26 -32.18 10.58
C GLU A 146 -19.36 -30.88 11.38
N GLU A 147 -18.52 -30.68 12.40
CA GLU A 147 -18.45 -29.41 13.15
C GLU A 147 -18.02 -28.23 12.25
N LYS A 148 -17.17 -28.46 11.25
CA LYS A 148 -16.69 -27.42 10.33
C LYS A 148 -17.68 -27.11 9.22
N LYS A 149 -18.64 -28.00 8.96
CA LYS A 149 -19.71 -27.80 7.96
C LYS A 149 -20.86 -26.93 8.46
N GLN A 150 -20.99 -26.75 9.77
CA GLN A 150 -22.07 -25.97 10.40
C GLN A 150 -21.67 -24.52 10.79
N LEU A 151 -20.42 -24.13 10.51
CA LEU A 151 -19.84 -22.81 10.76
C LEU A 151 -20.02 -21.87 9.55
#